data_AF-A0A9W4JU26-F1
#
_entry.id   AF-A0A9W4JU26-F1
#
_cell.length_a   1.000
_cell.length_b   1.000
_cell.length_c   1.000
_cell.angle_alpha   90.00
_cell.angle_beta   90.00
_cell.angle_gamma   90.00
#
_symmetry.space_group_name_H-M   'P 1'
#
loop_
_entity.id
_entity.type
_entity.pdbx_description
1 polymer ?
#
loop_
_entity_poly.entity_id
_entity_poly.type
_entity_poly.pdbx_seq_one_letter_code
_entity_poly.pdbx_strand_id
1 'polypeptide(L)'
;MNVRHGFIGGYATSLIGGARITTDIDLIIDGDPKTLQTQLVENCEDFTMSSQNKLHFQSGIHTVTIEMLRGGGERQLKLPDPKTVELVELAPRSRPGRVESTFSQLSST
;
A
#
# COMPACT_ATOMS: atom_id res chain seq x y z
N MET A 1 -20.53 0.90 -0.46
CA MET A 1 -19.85 1.86 -1.38
C MET A 1 -19.32 1.07 -2.57
N ASN A 2 -19.39 1.61 -3.79
CA ASN A 2 -18.87 0.95 -4.99
C ASN A 2 -17.88 1.89 -5.69
N VAL A 3 -16.60 1.76 -5.33
CA VAL A 3 -15.50 2.60 -5.86
C VAL A 3 -14.48 1.68 -6.53
N ARG A 4 -14.14 1.99 -7.79
CA ARG A 4 -13.03 1.30 -8.48
C ARG A 4 -11.73 1.66 -7.78
N HIS A 5 -10.98 0.64 -7.40
CA HIS A 5 -9.72 0.79 -6.69
C HIS A 5 -8.71 -0.27 -7.13
N GLY A 6 -7.45 -0.01 -6.87
CA GLY A 6 -6.36 -0.96 -7.04
C GLY A 6 -5.35 -0.82 -5.90
N PHE A 7 -4.88 -1.96 -5.39
CA PHE A 7 -3.79 -1.99 -4.43
C PHE A 7 -2.46 -1.70 -5.13
N ILE A 8 -1.59 -0.92 -4.47
CA ILE A 8 -0.21 -0.71 -4.90
C ILE A 8 0.75 -1.02 -3.75
N GLY A 9 2.05 -0.83 -3.99
CA GLY A 9 3.06 -0.93 -2.94
C GLY A 9 3.33 -2.38 -2.47
N GLY A 10 3.77 -2.49 -1.22
CA GLY A 10 4.18 -3.78 -0.67
C GLY A 10 3.03 -4.77 -0.51
N TYR A 11 1.83 -4.27 -0.18
CA TYR A 11 0.63 -5.09 -0.02
C TYR A 11 0.22 -5.72 -1.36
N ALA A 12 0.23 -4.96 -2.45
CA ALA A 12 -0.02 -5.52 -3.78
C ALA A 12 0.99 -6.62 -4.15
N THR A 13 2.25 -6.48 -3.72
CA THR A 13 3.30 -7.48 -3.95
C THR A 13 3.06 -8.76 -3.14
N SER A 14 2.51 -8.66 -1.92
CA SER A 14 2.22 -9.84 -1.11
C SER A 14 1.06 -10.67 -1.66
N LEU A 15 0.06 -10.02 -2.27
CA LEU A 15 -1.07 -10.69 -2.90
C LEU A 15 -0.68 -11.62 -4.07
N ILE A 16 0.44 -11.36 -4.74
CA ILE A 16 0.96 -12.18 -5.86
C ILE A 16 1.97 -13.25 -5.43
N GLY A 17 2.02 -13.57 -4.12
CA GLY A 17 2.86 -14.64 -3.57
C GLY A 17 4.17 -14.17 -2.93
N GLY A 18 4.36 -12.86 -2.74
CA GLY A 18 5.49 -12.32 -1.99
C GLY A 18 5.31 -12.46 -0.48
N ALA A 19 6.27 -13.03 0.23
CA ALA A 19 6.31 -12.96 1.70
C ALA A 19 6.86 -11.59 2.14
N ARG A 20 6.04 -10.54 2.06
CA ARG A 20 6.38 -9.22 2.59
C ARG A 20 5.38 -8.83 3.66
N ILE A 21 5.87 -8.64 4.88
CA ILE A 21 5.11 -8.00 5.96
C ILE A 21 5.01 -6.51 5.60
N THR A 22 3.80 -6.00 5.44
CA THR A 22 3.54 -4.55 5.33
C THR A 22 2.72 -4.10 6.52
N THR A 23 3.06 -2.92 7.04
CA THR A 23 2.36 -2.28 8.15
C THR A 23 1.26 -1.33 7.66
N ASP A 24 1.21 -1.13 6.35
CA ASP A 24 0.37 -0.20 5.62
C ASP A 24 -0.20 -0.83 4.34
N ILE A 25 -1.28 -0.22 3.85
CA ILE A 25 -1.95 -0.54 2.59
C ILE A 25 -2.04 0.74 1.77
N ASP A 26 -1.53 0.68 0.54
CA ASP A 26 -1.62 1.76 -0.43
C ASP A 26 -2.67 1.45 -1.48
N LEU A 27 -3.55 2.42 -1.74
CA LEU A 27 -4.66 2.31 -2.69
C LEU A 27 -4.59 3.43 -3.73
N ILE A 28 -4.87 3.08 -4.98
CA ILE A 28 -5.31 4.04 -5.99
C ILE A 28 -6.83 3.92 -6.11
N ILE A 29 -7.55 5.04 -6.05
CA ILE A 29 -9.01 5.07 -6.15
C ILE A 29 -9.49 6.00 -7.26
N ASP A 30 -10.55 5.57 -7.97
CA ASP A 30 -11.30 6.38 -8.95
C ASP A 30 -12.34 7.26 -8.24
N GLY A 31 -11.84 8.24 -7.48
CA GLY A 31 -12.68 9.07 -6.60
C GLY A 31 -11.90 10.15 -5.84
N ASP A 32 -12.58 10.86 -4.94
CA ASP A 32 -11.91 11.77 -3.99
C ASP A 32 -11.53 11.03 -2.70
N PRO A 33 -10.23 10.96 -2.34
CA PRO A 33 -9.79 10.26 -1.13
C PRO A 33 -10.43 10.78 0.14
N LYS A 34 -10.62 12.10 0.29
CA LYS A 34 -11.21 12.67 1.51
C LYS A 34 -12.66 12.25 1.67
N THR A 35 -13.44 12.33 0.58
CA THR A 35 -14.84 11.91 0.56
C THR A 35 -14.96 10.43 0.95
N LEU A 36 -14.11 9.56 0.38
CA LEU A 36 -14.15 8.13 0.70
C LEU A 36 -13.69 7.85 2.14
N GLN A 37 -12.68 8.56 2.64
CA GLN A 37 -12.25 8.47 4.04
C GLN A 37 -13.38 8.84 5.00
N THR A 38 -14.05 9.97 4.78
CA THR A 38 -15.22 10.39 5.57
C THR A 38 -16.31 9.32 5.53
N GLN A 39 -16.65 8.82 4.34
CA GLN A 39 -17.66 7.78 4.19
C GLN A 39 -17.28 6.50 4.95
N LEU A 40 -16.03 6.04 4.88
CA LEU A 40 -15.58 4.84 5.60
C LEU A 40 -15.71 5.03 7.12
N VAL A 41 -15.26 6.17 7.65
CA VAL A 41 -15.33 6.47 9.08
C VAL A 41 -16.78 6.59 9.57
N GLU A 42 -17.67 7.15 8.76
CA GLU A 42 -19.09 7.32 9.12
C GLU A 42 -19.90 6.01 9.04
N ASN A 43 -19.51 5.09 8.15
CA ASN A 43 -20.32 3.90 7.84
C ASN A 43 -19.68 2.57 8.29
N CYS A 44 -18.45 2.59 8.80
CA CYS A 44 -17.74 1.39 9.20
C CYS A 44 -17.01 1.61 10.54
N GLU A 45 -17.39 0.84 11.57
CA GLU A 45 -16.90 1.02 12.95
C GLU A 45 -15.40 0.75 13.10
N ASP A 46 -14.83 -0.09 12.24
CA ASP A 46 -13.41 -0.44 12.26
C ASP A 46 -12.50 0.63 11.65
N PHE A 47 -13.07 1.69 11.06
CA PHE A 47 -12.30 2.76 10.42
C PHE A 47 -12.25 4.01 11.29
N THR A 48 -11.04 4.56 11.46
CA THR A 48 -10.81 5.78 12.23
C THR A 48 -9.82 6.71 11.53
N MET A 49 -9.86 7.99 11.88
CA MET A 49 -8.83 8.95 11.48
C MET A 49 -7.85 9.20 12.62
N SER A 50 -6.56 9.16 12.31
CA SER A 50 -5.53 9.61 13.24
C SER A 50 -5.51 11.14 13.36
N SER A 51 -4.84 11.65 14.42
CA SER A 51 -4.62 13.09 14.60
C SER A 51 -3.80 13.75 13.48
N GLN A 52 -3.15 12.95 12.63
CA GLN A 52 -2.34 13.37 11.49
C GLN A 52 -3.10 13.23 10.16
N ASN A 53 -4.42 13.06 10.21
CA ASN A 53 -5.27 12.82 9.04
C ASN A 53 -4.89 11.55 8.24
N LYS A 54 -4.43 10.49 8.91
CA LYS A 54 -4.28 9.16 8.28
C LYS A 54 -5.51 8.30 8.56
N LEU A 55 -5.95 7.55 7.55
CA LEU A 55 -7.02 6.57 7.73
C LEU A 55 -6.43 5.28 8.31
N HIS A 56 -7.03 4.79 9.39
CA HIS A 56 -6.67 3.54 10.04
C HIS A 56 -7.82 2.54 9.93
N PHE A 57 -7.47 1.28 9.70
CA PHE A 57 -8.36 0.13 9.84
C PHE A 57 -7.95 -0.71 11.05
N GLN A 58 -8.89 -0.99 11.94
CA GLN A 58 -8.66 -1.81 13.12
C GLN A 58 -9.02 -3.28 12.82
N SER A 59 -8.04 -4.17 12.98
CA SER A 59 -8.21 -5.61 12.84
C SER A 59 -7.78 -6.30 14.14
N GLY A 60 -8.69 -6.38 15.11
CA GLY A 60 -8.40 -6.89 16.45
C GLY A 60 -7.42 -5.97 17.19
N ILE A 61 -6.25 -6.49 17.56
CA ILE A 61 -5.18 -5.71 18.21
C ILE A 61 -4.28 -4.95 17.22
N HIS A 62 -4.47 -5.17 15.92
CA HIS A 62 -3.65 -4.57 14.88
C HIS A 62 -4.33 -3.33 14.31
N THR A 63 -3.54 -2.28 14.10
CA THR A 63 -3.94 -1.09 13.39
C THR A 63 -3.17 -1.03 12.07
N VAL A 64 -3.90 -0.97 10.96
CA VAL A 64 -3.33 -0.86 9.62
C VAL A 64 -3.53 0.55 9.11
N THR A 65 -2.44 1.20 8.70
CA THR A 65 -2.53 2.52 8.04
C THR A 65 -2.91 2.34 6.58
N ILE A 66 -3.90 3.10 6.10
CA ILE A 66 -4.35 3.07 4.71
C ILE A 66 -4.07 4.42 4.07
N GLU A 67 -3.24 4.42 3.01
CA GLU A 67 -2.95 5.59 2.21
C GLU A 67 -3.71 5.51 0.88
N MET A 68 -4.43 6.58 0.54
CA MET A 68 -5.28 6.64 -0.65
C MET A 68 -4.77 7.72 -1.60
N LEU A 69 -4.33 7.29 -2.76
CA LEU A 69 -3.99 8.16 -3.87
C LEU A 69 -5.19 8.25 -4.81
N ARG A 70 -5.48 9.47 -5.24
CA ARG A 70 -6.41 9.69 -6.33
C ARG A 70 -5.77 9.21 -7.64
N GLY A 71 -6.43 8.30 -8.34
CA GLY A 71 -6.07 7.91 -9.71
C GLY A 71 -7.30 7.49 -10.50
N GLY A 72 -7.10 6.87 -11.67
CA GLY A 72 -8.22 6.51 -12.56
C GLY A 72 -8.78 7.70 -13.38
N GLY A 73 -9.55 7.37 -14.42
CA GLY A 73 -10.06 8.34 -15.40
C GLY A 73 -8.95 9.08 -16.17
N GLU A 74 -9.23 10.33 -16.57
CA GLU A 74 -8.30 11.26 -17.25
C GLU A 74 -7.21 11.85 -16.33
N ARG A 75 -7.14 11.42 -15.06
CA ARG A 75 -6.22 12.03 -14.09
C ARG A 75 -4.87 11.33 -14.12
N GLN A 76 -3.84 12.09 -14.47
CA GLN A 76 -2.46 11.64 -14.39
C GLN A 76 -2.08 11.37 -12.93
N LEU A 77 -1.68 10.14 -12.61
CA LEU A 77 -0.96 9.85 -11.37
C LEU A 77 0.30 10.70 -11.39
N LYS A 78 0.46 11.59 -10.40
CA LYS A 78 1.67 12.39 -10.23
C LYS A 78 2.81 11.50 -9.72
N LEU A 79 3.30 10.64 -10.60
CA LEU A 79 4.54 9.92 -10.40
C LEU A 79 5.69 10.83 -10.82
N PRO A 80 6.81 10.84 -10.09
CA PRO A 80 8.00 11.55 -10.54
C PRO A 80 8.47 10.98 -11.89
N ASP A 81 9.07 11.83 -12.73
CA ASP A 81 9.65 11.36 -13.99
C ASP A 81 10.78 10.37 -13.67
N PRO A 82 10.68 9.09 -14.10
CA PRO A 82 11.72 8.10 -13.86
C PRO A 82 13.11 8.53 -14.37
N LYS A 83 13.18 9.44 -15.34
CA LYS A 83 14.45 10.00 -15.84
C LYS A 83 15.13 10.94 -14.85
N THR A 84 14.37 11.50 -13.91
CA THR A 84 14.85 12.51 -12.95
C THR A 84 14.96 11.99 -11.52
N VAL A 85 14.41 10.80 -11.25
CA VAL A 85 14.51 10.15 -9.94
C VAL A 85 15.95 9.69 -9.69
N GLU A 86 16.47 10.02 -8.52
CA GLU A 86 17.77 9.53 -8.07
C GLU A 86 17.76 8.01 -7.92
N LEU A 87 18.72 7.34 -8.55
CA LEU A 87 18.93 5.91 -8.40
C LEU A 87 19.78 5.66 -7.16
N VAL A 88 19.19 5.07 -6.12
CA VAL A 88 19.92 4.66 -4.93
C VAL A 88 20.17 3.15 -5.01
N GLU A 89 21.44 2.77 -5.10
CA GLU A 89 21.85 1.37 -5.01
C GLU A 89 21.90 0.93 -3.55
N LEU A 90 21.04 -0.01 -3.18
CA LEU A 90 20.93 -0.51 -1.82
C LEU A 90 21.27 -2.00 -1.79
N ALA A 91 22.34 -2.35 -1.07
CA ALA A 91 22.66 -3.75 -0.81
C ALA A 91 21.50 -4.41 -0.05
N PRO A 92 21.12 -5.68 -0.33
CA PRO A 92 20.02 -6.35 0.37
C PRO A 92 20.11 -6.26 1.91
N ARG A 93 21.34 -6.41 2.44
CA ARG A 93 21.69 -6.26 3.86
C ARG A 93 21.48 -4.86 4.45
N SER A 94 21.32 -3.82 3.63
CA SER A 94 21.16 -2.43 4.09
C SER A 94 19.73 -2.10 4.53
N ARG A 95 18.77 -3.03 4.36
CA ARG A 95 17.39 -2.88 4.84
C ARG A 95 16.93 -4.10 5.65
N PRO A 96 17.09 -4.10 6.99
CA PRO A 96 16.56 -5.16 7.83
C PRO A 96 15.02 -5.25 7.64
N GLY A 97 14.51 -6.47 7.40
CA GLY A 97 13.09 -6.74 7.16
C GLY A 97 12.69 -7.09 5.72
N ARG A 98 13.62 -7.04 4.75
CA ARG A 98 13.40 -7.67 3.44
C ARG A 98 13.61 -9.17 3.61
N VAL A 99 12.57 -9.98 3.38
CA VAL A 99 12.71 -11.44 3.33
C VAL A 99 13.61 -11.76 2.14
N GLU A 100 14.82 -12.21 2.41
CA GLU A 100 15.62 -12.91 1.42
C GLU A 100 14.89 -14.21 1.13
N SER A 101 14.06 -14.22 0.09
CA SER A 101 13.54 -15.47 -0.46
C SER A 101 14.76 -16.25 -0.94
N THR A 102 15.23 -17.17 -0.11
CA THR A 102 16.27 -18.12 -0.46
C THR A 102 15.69 -18.99 -1.57
N PHE A 103 15.96 -18.65 -2.83
CA PHE A 103 15.83 -19.55 -3.96
C PHE A 103 16.94 -20.60 -3.84
N SER A 104 16.82 -21.46 -2.84
CA SER A 104 17.68 -22.60 -2.64
C SER A 104 16.80 -23.80 -2.35
N GLN A 105 16.07 -24.25 -3.39
CA GLN A 105 15.53 -25.62 -3.51
C GLN A 105 14.74 -25.79 -4.82
N LEU A 106 15.39 -25.67 -5.99
CA LEU A 106 14.96 -26.34 -7.22
C LEU A 106 16.19 -26.67 -8.07
N SER A 107 17.06 -27.52 -7.55
CA SER A 107 18.06 -28.26 -8.34
C SER A 107 18.36 -29.56 -7.63
N SER A 108 17.35 -30.43 -7.56
CA SER A 108 17.47 -31.85 -7.24
C SER A 108 16.44 -32.63 -8.06
N THR A 109 16.80 -32.93 -9.30
CA THR A 109 16.33 -34.12 -10.04
C THR A 109 17.52 -34.69 -10.76
#